data_AF-A0A0W1DPA6-F1
#
_entry.id   AF-A0A0W1DPA6-F1
#
_cell.length_a   1.000
_cell.length_b   1.000
_cell.length_c   1.000
_cell.angle_alpha   90.00
_cell.angle_beta   90.00
_cell.angle_gamma   90.00
#
_symmetry.space_group_name_H-M   'P 1'
#
loop_
_entity.id
_entity.type
_entity.pdbx_description
1 polymer ?
#
loop_
_entity_poly.entity_id
_entity_poly.type
_entity_poly.pdbx_seq_one_letter_code
_entity_poly.pdbx_strand_id
1 'polypeptide(L)'
;MKKLLAAFALIANLLVPAVANAAAIISFDNKTTISNANNFKSQLAGLGFTKFDAKGASIVLDADAIITFYLMGSESSLNDTFSTVSAPVLTTTESGSFQNNFATPILLGSRSFSAGSLAGLLNFSSVGGRSATVGQEGFGIFLGNNQNSGSAFTTFYFGYDDEKKNADNDYDDMIIRAVVTSPVPEPQTWALMMAGFGFIGGAMRASRRRSQAKPLHA
;
A
#
# COMPACT_ATOMS: atom_id res chain seq x y z
N MET A 1 33.73 21.31 33.12
CA MET A 1 33.66 20.68 31.77
C MET A 1 32.79 19.41 31.73
N LYS A 2 32.80 18.54 32.74
CA LYS A 2 32.00 17.29 32.76
C LYS A 2 30.47 17.47 32.76
N LYS A 3 29.94 18.60 33.25
CA LYS A 3 28.49 18.87 33.30
C LYS A 3 27.87 19.33 31.96
N LEU A 4 28.68 19.82 31.01
CA LEU A 4 28.18 20.21 29.68
C LEU A 4 28.07 19.02 28.71
N LEU A 5 28.89 17.98 28.89
CA LEU A 5 28.83 16.77 28.07
C LEU A 5 27.62 15.89 28.38
N ALA A 6 27.11 15.93 29.62
CA ALA A 6 25.91 15.18 30.02
C ALA A 6 24.60 15.77 29.44
N ALA A 7 24.55 17.08 29.17
CA ALA A 7 23.36 17.73 28.62
C ALA A 7 23.15 17.44 27.11
N PHE A 8 24.22 17.14 26.37
CA PHE A 8 24.15 16.88 24.93
C PHE A 8 23.69 15.46 24.58
N ALA A 9 23.96 14.47 25.44
CA ALA A 9 23.47 13.10 25.24
C ALA A 9 21.96 12.96 25.52
N LEU A 10 21.38 13.85 26.34
CA LEU A 10 19.98 13.76 26.74
C LEU A 10 19.00 14.33 25.69
N ILE A 11 19.44 15.27 24.84
CA ILE A 11 18.57 15.92 23.83
C ILE A 11 18.48 15.12 22.53
N ALA A 12 19.49 14.30 22.21
CA ALA A 12 19.50 13.49 20.98
C ALA A 12 18.44 12.36 20.95
N ASN A 13 17.93 11.94 22.12
CA ASN A 13 16.96 10.84 22.23
C ASN A 13 15.48 11.28 22.24
N LEU A 14 15.17 12.58 22.16
CA LEU A 14 13.79 13.08 22.38
C LEU A 14 13.03 13.46 21.11
N LEU A 15 13.63 13.34 19.91
CA LEU A 15 13.03 13.86 18.67
C LEU A 15 13.21 12.92 17.47
N VAL A 16 13.13 11.60 17.65
CA VAL A 16 12.86 10.72 16.52
C VAL A 16 11.34 10.61 16.41
N PRO A 17 10.67 11.35 15.50
CA PRO A 17 9.26 11.09 15.23
C PRO A 17 9.13 9.63 14.79
N ALA A 18 8.30 8.87 15.48
CA ALA A 18 7.93 7.54 15.01
C ALA A 18 7.27 7.72 13.64
N VAL A 19 7.88 7.15 12.60
CA VAL A 19 7.26 7.09 11.28
C VAL A 19 6.04 6.18 11.42
N ALA A 20 4.84 6.75 11.32
CA ALA A 20 3.63 5.95 11.29
C ALA A 20 3.62 5.14 10.00
N ASN A 21 3.44 3.82 10.11
CA ASN A 21 3.35 2.96 8.94
C ASN A 21 1.99 3.19 8.25
N ALA A 22 2.01 3.65 7.00
CA ALA A 22 0.84 3.74 6.15
C ALA A 22 0.13 2.38 6.01
N ALA A 23 -1.19 2.41 6.08
CA ALA A 23 -2.07 1.24 5.98
C ALA A 23 -3.36 1.56 5.23
N ALA A 24 -4.01 0.51 4.74
CA ALA A 24 -5.35 0.58 4.17
C ALA A 24 -6.39 0.22 5.23
N ILE A 25 -7.28 1.15 5.54
CA ILE A 25 -8.47 0.93 6.35
C ILE A 25 -9.54 0.33 5.45
N ILE A 26 -9.97 -0.89 5.76
CA ILE A 26 -11.03 -1.59 5.00
C ILE A 26 -12.31 -1.58 5.82
N SER A 27 -13.34 -0.91 5.30
CA SER A 27 -14.68 -0.91 5.89
C SER A 27 -15.63 -1.68 5.00
N PHE A 28 -16.45 -2.53 5.61
CA PHE A 28 -17.41 -3.41 4.96
C PHE A 28 -18.63 -3.58 5.87
N ASP A 29 -19.77 -3.90 5.27
CA ASP A 29 -21.04 -4.09 5.98
C ASP A 29 -21.47 -5.56 5.96
N ASN A 30 -21.02 -6.32 4.96
CA ASN A 30 -21.37 -7.72 4.78
C ASN A 30 -20.14 -8.63 4.84
N LYS A 31 -20.37 -9.90 5.16
CA LYS A 31 -19.36 -10.96 5.06
C LYS A 31 -19.97 -12.17 4.37
N THR A 32 -19.99 -12.14 3.04
CA THR A 32 -20.49 -13.23 2.22
C THR A 32 -19.47 -14.35 2.19
N THR A 33 -19.91 -15.61 2.25
CA THR A 33 -19.00 -16.76 2.11
C THR A 33 -18.51 -16.84 0.67
N ILE A 34 -17.20 -17.05 0.47
CA ILE A 34 -16.64 -17.31 -0.86
C ILE A 34 -17.35 -18.55 -1.45
N SER A 35 -17.88 -18.41 -2.67
CA SER A 35 -18.64 -19.45 -3.37
C SER A 35 -17.86 -20.76 -3.50
N ASN A 36 -18.54 -21.87 -3.73
CA ASN A 36 -17.88 -23.11 -4.17
C ASN A 36 -17.54 -23.08 -5.66
N ALA A 37 -18.12 -22.15 -6.42
CA ALA A 37 -17.76 -21.89 -7.81
C ALA A 37 -16.35 -21.32 -7.88
N ASN A 38 -15.98 -20.37 -7.00
CA ASN A 38 -14.65 -19.75 -6.98
C ASN A 38 -13.50 -20.78 -7.07
N ASN A 39 -12.79 -20.77 -8.20
CA ASN A 39 -11.73 -21.70 -8.55
C ASN A 39 -10.45 -21.50 -7.70
N PHE A 40 -10.31 -20.34 -7.06
CA PHE A 40 -9.22 -20.00 -6.14
C PHE A 40 -9.60 -20.14 -4.66
N LYS A 41 -10.77 -20.69 -4.33
CA LYS A 41 -11.28 -20.79 -2.95
C LYS A 41 -10.29 -21.46 -2.01
N SER A 42 -9.66 -22.54 -2.44
CA SER A 42 -8.72 -23.29 -1.60
C SER A 42 -7.45 -22.47 -1.28
N GLN A 43 -6.96 -21.70 -2.24
CA GLN A 43 -5.80 -20.84 -2.11
C GLN A 43 -6.11 -19.65 -1.21
N LEU A 44 -7.27 -19.02 -1.40
CA LEU A 44 -7.78 -17.96 -0.54
C LEU A 44 -7.94 -18.43 0.91
N ALA A 45 -8.53 -19.63 1.11
CA ALA A 45 -8.67 -20.23 2.43
C ALA A 45 -7.31 -20.54 3.08
N GLY A 46 -6.32 -20.99 2.30
CA GLY A 46 -4.94 -21.18 2.75
C GLY A 46 -4.26 -19.88 3.25
N LEU A 47 -4.72 -18.73 2.77
CA LEU A 47 -4.30 -17.40 3.24
C LEU A 47 -5.19 -16.86 4.38
N GLY A 48 -6.21 -17.60 4.80
CA GLY A 48 -7.16 -17.22 5.84
C GLY A 48 -8.39 -16.45 5.33
N PHE A 49 -8.51 -16.22 4.03
CA PHE A 49 -9.67 -15.56 3.42
C PHE A 49 -10.76 -16.60 3.14
N THR A 50 -11.91 -16.43 3.80
CA THR A 50 -13.07 -17.33 3.66
C THR A 50 -14.35 -16.58 3.37
N LYS A 51 -14.28 -15.25 3.40
CA LYS A 51 -15.37 -14.32 3.21
C LYS A 51 -14.96 -13.26 2.18
N PHE A 52 -15.92 -12.51 1.68
CA PHE A 52 -15.69 -11.28 0.94
C PHE A 52 -16.82 -10.28 1.22
N ASP A 53 -16.59 -9.02 0.88
CA ASP A 53 -17.63 -8.01 0.67
C ASP A 53 -17.37 -7.30 -0.65
N ALA A 54 -18.41 -6.79 -1.30
CA ALA A 54 -18.29 -6.10 -2.58
C ALA A 54 -18.97 -4.73 -2.51
N LYS A 55 -20.28 -4.69 -2.77
CA LYS A 55 -21.06 -3.45 -2.84
C LYS A 55 -21.04 -2.70 -1.50
N GLY A 56 -20.59 -1.45 -1.55
CA GLY A 56 -20.53 -0.56 -0.37
C GLY A 56 -19.26 -0.70 0.46
N ALA A 57 -18.43 -1.73 0.22
CA ALA A 57 -17.14 -1.84 0.88
C ALA A 57 -16.19 -0.72 0.42
N SER A 58 -15.27 -0.31 1.29
CA SER A 58 -14.35 0.78 1.03
C SER A 58 -12.93 0.44 1.46
N ILE A 59 -11.97 1.07 0.77
CA ILE A 59 -10.55 1.00 1.08
C ILE A 59 -10.03 2.42 1.14
N VAL A 60 -9.56 2.85 2.31
CA VAL A 60 -9.10 4.21 2.56
C VAL A 60 -7.68 4.15 3.09
N LEU A 61 -6.74 4.83 2.44
CA LEU A 61 -5.39 4.99 2.97
C LEU A 61 -5.37 6.03 4.09
N ASP A 62 -4.76 5.68 5.21
CA ASP A 62 -4.63 6.56 6.39
C ASP A 62 -3.52 7.62 6.25
N ALA A 63 -2.59 7.39 5.34
CA ALA A 63 -1.51 8.29 4.96
C ALA A 63 -1.17 8.10 3.47
N ASP A 64 -0.37 8.99 2.91
CA ASP A 64 0.24 8.75 1.59
C ASP A 64 0.99 7.41 1.64
N ALA A 65 0.89 6.63 0.57
CA ALA A 65 1.40 5.26 0.53
C ALA A 65 1.95 4.88 -0.84
N ILE A 66 2.88 3.92 -0.85
CA ILE A 66 3.22 3.17 -2.04
C ILE A 66 2.49 1.83 -1.97
N ILE A 67 1.74 1.48 -3.00
CA ILE A 67 1.09 0.17 -3.11
C ILE A 67 1.78 -0.63 -4.20
N THR A 68 2.22 -1.84 -3.87
CA THR A 68 2.76 -2.81 -4.81
C THR A 68 1.71 -3.86 -5.14
N PHE A 69 1.45 -4.07 -6.42
CA PHE A 69 0.41 -4.96 -6.91
C PHE A 69 0.99 -6.25 -7.48
N TYR A 70 0.30 -7.35 -7.23
CA TYR A 70 0.63 -8.67 -7.75
C TYR A 70 -0.62 -9.33 -8.32
N LEU A 71 -0.49 -9.97 -9.48
CA LEU A 71 -1.50 -10.87 -10.00
C LEU A 71 -1.38 -12.23 -9.28
N MET A 72 -2.48 -12.66 -8.68
CA MET A 72 -2.57 -13.90 -7.90
C MET A 72 -3.23 -15.02 -8.70
N GLY A 73 -4.22 -14.69 -9.51
CA GLY A 73 -4.86 -15.61 -10.43
C GLY A 73 -5.82 -14.88 -11.35
N SER A 74 -6.20 -15.54 -12.44
CA SER A 74 -7.28 -15.10 -13.32
C SER A 74 -7.94 -16.32 -13.95
N GLU A 75 -9.24 -16.24 -14.15
CA GLU A 75 -10.01 -17.22 -14.90
C GLU A 75 -11.26 -16.55 -15.42
N SER A 76 -11.17 -15.97 -16.62
CA SER A 76 -12.35 -15.44 -17.27
C SER A 76 -12.51 -16.03 -18.68
N SER A 77 -13.76 -15.99 -19.13
CA SER A 77 -14.11 -16.20 -20.54
C SER A 77 -13.99 -14.93 -21.39
N LEU A 78 -13.80 -13.78 -20.74
CA LEU A 78 -13.58 -12.46 -21.33
C LEU A 78 -12.17 -11.97 -21.02
N ASN A 79 -11.74 -10.91 -21.72
CA ASN A 79 -10.42 -10.33 -21.47
C ASN A 79 -10.51 -9.26 -20.40
N ASP A 80 -10.04 -9.59 -19.21
CA ASP A 80 -10.08 -8.70 -18.05
C ASP A 80 -8.78 -7.96 -17.84
N THR A 81 -8.92 -6.73 -17.35
CA THR A 81 -7.83 -5.79 -17.16
C THR A 81 -7.93 -5.12 -15.80
N PHE A 82 -6.88 -5.25 -14.99
CA PHE A 82 -6.67 -4.43 -13.82
C PHE A 82 -5.86 -3.19 -14.19
N SER A 83 -6.28 -2.03 -13.69
CA SER A 83 -5.55 -0.77 -13.87
C SER A 83 -5.60 0.17 -12.67
N THR A 84 -4.58 1.03 -12.58
CA THR A 84 -4.54 2.17 -11.65
C THR A 84 -4.55 3.48 -12.41
N VAL A 85 -5.12 4.55 -11.86
CA VAL A 85 -5.14 5.88 -12.51
C VAL A 85 -4.00 6.81 -12.10
N SER A 86 -3.20 6.45 -11.09
CA SER A 86 -2.00 7.23 -10.69
C SER A 86 -0.91 7.10 -11.76
N ALA A 87 -0.43 8.20 -12.34
CA ALA A 87 0.63 8.19 -13.35
C ALA A 87 2.00 7.73 -12.76
N PRO A 88 2.76 6.85 -13.45
CA PRO A 88 2.38 6.17 -14.70
C PRO A 88 1.26 5.15 -14.45
N VAL A 89 0.26 5.01 -15.32
CA VAL A 89 -0.81 4.01 -15.14
C VAL A 89 -0.21 2.61 -15.06
N LEU A 90 -0.53 1.83 -14.03
CA LEU A 90 -0.27 0.39 -14.05
C LEU A 90 -1.45 -0.27 -14.75
N THR A 91 -1.17 -1.15 -15.71
CA THR A 91 -2.22 -1.91 -16.40
C THR A 91 -1.72 -3.32 -16.64
N THR A 92 -2.59 -4.29 -16.43
CA THR A 92 -2.33 -5.68 -16.78
C THR A 92 -3.63 -6.27 -17.30
N THR A 93 -3.57 -6.85 -18.49
CA THR A 93 -4.63 -7.69 -19.04
C THR A 93 -4.21 -9.12 -18.82
N GLU A 94 -5.12 -9.99 -18.40
CA GLU A 94 -4.83 -11.41 -18.30
C GLU A 94 -4.39 -11.99 -19.66
N SER A 95 -3.65 -13.10 -19.61
CA SER A 95 -3.00 -13.67 -20.80
C SER A 95 -3.41 -15.12 -21.08
N GLY A 96 -4.60 -15.53 -20.63
CA GLY A 96 -5.15 -16.86 -20.89
C GLY A 96 -6.36 -17.15 -20.01
N SER A 97 -7.08 -18.24 -20.34
CA SER A 97 -8.35 -18.61 -19.72
C SER A 97 -8.24 -19.13 -18.27
N PHE A 98 -7.03 -19.43 -17.79
CA PHE A 98 -6.80 -19.81 -16.39
C PHE A 98 -5.33 -19.57 -16.01
N GLN A 99 -5.11 -18.85 -14.92
CA GLN A 99 -3.80 -18.56 -14.34
C GLN A 99 -3.86 -18.72 -12.83
N ASN A 100 -2.98 -19.54 -12.25
CA ASN A 100 -2.85 -19.69 -10.81
C ASN A 100 -1.43 -19.34 -10.36
N ASN A 101 -1.28 -18.14 -9.82
CA ASN A 101 -0.01 -17.56 -9.39
C ASN A 101 0.08 -17.47 -7.86
N PHE A 102 -0.76 -18.16 -7.09
CA PHE A 102 -0.75 -18.06 -5.62
C PHE A 102 0.56 -18.53 -4.99
N ALA A 103 1.22 -19.54 -5.57
CA ALA A 103 2.53 -20.01 -5.11
C ALA A 103 3.68 -19.06 -5.52
N THR A 104 3.57 -18.41 -6.68
CA THR A 104 4.56 -17.49 -7.24
C THR A 104 3.89 -16.26 -7.85
N PRO A 105 3.47 -15.28 -7.03
CA PRO A 105 2.71 -14.12 -7.51
C PRO A 105 3.48 -13.30 -8.54
N ILE A 106 2.80 -12.87 -9.60
CA ILE A 106 3.42 -12.06 -10.66
C ILE A 106 3.42 -10.60 -10.23
N LEU A 107 4.60 -9.99 -10.10
CA LEU A 107 4.74 -8.57 -9.80
C LEU A 107 4.25 -7.73 -10.98
N LEU A 108 3.27 -6.87 -10.74
CA LEU A 108 2.77 -5.91 -11.72
C LEU A 108 3.51 -4.56 -11.61
N GLY A 109 3.90 -4.19 -10.39
CA GLY A 109 4.64 -2.97 -10.09
C GLY A 109 4.07 -2.20 -8.90
N SER A 110 4.67 -1.05 -8.60
CA SER A 110 4.31 -0.20 -7.45
C SER A 110 3.86 1.19 -7.88
N ARG A 111 2.96 1.80 -7.11
CA ARG A 111 2.44 3.15 -7.36
C ARG A 111 2.25 3.94 -6.07
N SER A 112 2.50 5.25 -6.15
CA SER A 112 2.22 6.17 -5.05
C SER A 112 0.77 6.63 -5.11
N PHE A 113 0.13 6.63 -3.96
CA PHE A 113 -1.23 7.11 -3.74
C PHE A 113 -1.22 8.10 -2.60
N SER A 114 -2.01 9.16 -2.73
CA SER A 114 -2.28 10.05 -1.61
C SER A 114 -3.21 9.38 -0.60
N ALA A 115 -3.14 9.82 0.66
CA ALA A 115 -4.12 9.45 1.68
C ALA A 115 -5.55 9.68 1.17
N GLY A 116 -6.47 8.80 1.56
CA GLY A 116 -7.88 8.87 1.17
C GLY A 116 -8.39 7.62 0.44
N SER A 117 -9.58 7.76 -0.15
CA SER A 117 -10.29 6.64 -0.78
C SER A 117 -9.58 6.13 -2.03
N LEU A 118 -9.51 4.81 -2.18
CA LEU A 118 -9.04 4.15 -3.39
C LEU A 118 -10.15 3.90 -4.43
N ALA A 119 -11.39 4.33 -4.15
CA ALA A 119 -12.47 4.26 -5.12
C ALA A 119 -12.19 5.14 -6.36
N GLY A 120 -12.36 4.56 -7.54
CA GLY A 120 -11.97 5.15 -8.82
C GLY A 120 -10.46 5.07 -9.09
N LEU A 121 -9.64 4.70 -8.11
CA LEU A 121 -8.18 4.60 -8.23
C LEU A 121 -7.69 3.21 -8.62
N LEU A 122 -8.42 2.18 -8.19
CA LEU A 122 -8.22 0.77 -8.54
C LEU A 122 -9.39 0.32 -9.40
N ASN A 123 -9.13 -0.07 -10.64
CA ASN A 123 -10.18 -0.32 -11.61
C ASN A 123 -9.99 -1.67 -12.29
N PHE A 124 -11.09 -2.38 -12.47
CA PHE A 124 -11.21 -3.49 -13.39
C PHE A 124 -12.07 -3.11 -14.58
N SER A 125 -11.70 -3.62 -15.74
CA SER A 125 -12.47 -3.50 -16.97
C SER A 125 -12.38 -4.78 -17.76
N SER A 126 -13.48 -5.17 -18.40
CA SER A 126 -13.56 -6.34 -19.26
C SER A 126 -14.01 -5.97 -20.67
N VAL A 127 -13.48 -6.67 -21.67
CA VAL A 127 -13.99 -6.58 -23.05
C VAL A 127 -15.30 -7.35 -23.15
N GLY A 128 -16.42 -6.64 -23.04
CA GLY A 128 -17.77 -7.22 -23.09
C GLY A 128 -18.41 -7.33 -21.70
N GLY A 129 -17.61 -7.46 -20.64
CA GLY A 129 -18.05 -7.48 -19.25
C GLY A 129 -18.27 -6.10 -18.65
N ARG A 130 -18.55 -6.06 -17.34
CA ARG A 130 -18.79 -4.84 -16.56
C ARG A 130 -17.47 -4.07 -16.37
N SER A 131 -17.51 -2.96 -15.67
CA SER A 131 -16.30 -2.36 -15.11
C SER A 131 -16.59 -2.10 -13.66
N ALA A 132 -15.56 -2.20 -12.83
CA ALA A 132 -15.74 -2.11 -11.39
C ALA A 132 -14.57 -1.39 -10.74
N THR A 133 -14.87 -0.62 -9.71
CA THR A 133 -13.91 -0.10 -8.75
C THR A 133 -14.37 -0.40 -7.33
N VAL A 134 -13.54 -0.07 -6.35
CA VAL A 134 -13.81 -0.27 -4.93
C VAL A 134 -15.24 0.18 -4.57
N GLY A 135 -15.99 -0.70 -3.92
CA GLY A 135 -17.36 -0.46 -3.46
C GLY A 135 -18.46 -0.73 -4.50
N GLN A 136 -18.10 -1.16 -5.72
CA GLN A 136 -19.05 -1.56 -6.75
C GLN A 136 -19.23 -3.09 -6.79
N GLU A 137 -20.35 -3.56 -7.35
CA GLU A 137 -20.73 -4.98 -7.32
C GLU A 137 -19.71 -5.92 -7.99
N GLY A 138 -18.93 -5.47 -8.98
CA GLY A 138 -17.89 -6.29 -9.61
C GLY A 138 -16.53 -6.26 -8.90
N PHE A 139 -16.38 -5.57 -7.76
CA PHE A 139 -15.12 -5.47 -7.03
C PHE A 139 -15.30 -6.11 -5.65
N GLY A 140 -14.83 -7.35 -5.50
CA GLY A 140 -14.89 -8.08 -4.24
C GLY A 140 -13.61 -7.90 -3.42
N ILE A 141 -13.71 -7.56 -2.14
CA ILE A 141 -12.58 -7.53 -1.19
C ILE A 141 -12.62 -8.82 -0.38
N PHE A 142 -11.55 -9.60 -0.42
CA PHE A 142 -11.47 -10.84 0.35
C PHE A 142 -11.16 -10.56 1.83
N LEU A 143 -11.90 -11.23 2.71
CA LEU A 143 -11.92 -11.00 4.16
C LEU A 143 -11.67 -12.30 4.93
N GLY A 144 -10.96 -12.17 6.05
CA GLY A 144 -10.85 -13.22 7.05
C GLY A 144 -12.12 -13.35 7.90
N ASN A 145 -12.35 -14.53 8.48
CA ASN A 145 -13.57 -14.79 9.28
C ASN A 145 -13.70 -13.81 10.47
N ASN A 146 -12.59 -13.55 11.16
CA ASN A 146 -12.53 -12.70 12.35
C ASN A 146 -12.12 -11.25 12.04
N GLN A 147 -12.14 -10.83 10.78
CA GLN A 147 -11.76 -9.48 10.40
C GLN A 147 -12.83 -8.47 10.85
N ASN A 148 -12.44 -7.35 11.45
CA ASN A 148 -13.38 -6.29 11.83
C ASN A 148 -13.38 -5.17 10.78
N SER A 149 -14.57 -4.66 10.48
CA SER A 149 -14.72 -3.47 9.62
C SER A 149 -13.99 -2.28 10.24
N GLY A 150 -13.33 -1.46 9.42
CA GLY A 150 -12.51 -0.33 9.86
C GLY A 150 -11.12 -0.71 10.37
N SER A 151 -10.71 -1.98 10.24
CA SER A 151 -9.35 -2.40 10.61
C SER A 151 -8.33 -1.95 9.56
N ALA A 152 -7.10 -1.69 10.00
CA ALA A 152 -5.98 -1.30 9.16
C ALA A 152 -5.18 -2.52 8.67
N PHE A 153 -4.83 -2.54 7.39
CA PHE A 153 -4.09 -3.62 6.73
C PHE A 153 -2.95 -3.08 5.87
N THR A 154 -1.79 -3.73 5.93
CA THR A 154 -0.68 -3.48 5.01
C THR A 154 -0.72 -4.41 3.79
N THR A 155 -1.59 -5.43 3.80
CA THR A 155 -1.80 -6.32 2.66
C THR A 155 -3.26 -6.67 2.58
N PHE A 156 -3.83 -6.57 1.38
CA PHE A 156 -5.20 -6.93 1.11
C PHE A 156 -5.34 -7.55 -0.28
N TYR A 157 -6.42 -8.30 -0.45
CA TYR A 157 -6.71 -9.05 -1.67
C TYR A 157 -8.08 -8.66 -2.16
N PHE A 158 -8.22 -8.53 -3.47
CA PHE A 158 -9.48 -8.23 -4.11
C PHE A 158 -9.61 -8.97 -5.42
N GLY A 159 -10.85 -9.33 -5.74
CA GLY A 159 -11.26 -10.08 -6.91
C GLY A 159 -12.16 -9.24 -7.81
N TYR A 160 -12.22 -9.64 -9.06
CA TYR A 160 -13.10 -9.09 -10.08
C TYR A 160 -14.16 -10.11 -10.45
N ASP A 161 -15.37 -9.62 -10.70
CA ASP A 161 -16.47 -10.35 -11.34
C ASP A 161 -16.90 -9.50 -12.54
N ASP A 162 -16.73 -10.03 -13.74
CA ASP A 162 -16.87 -9.34 -15.02
C ASP A 162 -18.30 -9.37 -15.58
N GLU A 163 -19.22 -10.09 -14.96
CA GLU A 163 -20.39 -10.57 -15.66
C GLU A 163 -21.54 -9.59 -15.56
N LYS A 164 -22.02 -9.00 -16.66
CA LYS A 164 -23.09 -7.98 -16.58
C LYS A 164 -24.46 -8.54 -16.17
N LYS A 165 -24.74 -9.80 -16.48
CA LYS A 165 -26.04 -10.44 -16.27
C LYS A 165 -25.81 -11.82 -15.68
N ASN A 166 -26.60 -12.15 -14.65
CA ASN A 166 -26.48 -13.43 -13.93
C ASN A 166 -25.08 -13.65 -13.35
N ALA A 167 -24.47 -12.58 -12.83
CA ALA A 167 -23.19 -12.66 -12.13
C ALA A 167 -23.22 -13.82 -11.14
N ASP A 168 -22.26 -14.72 -11.25
CA ASP A 168 -22.10 -15.84 -10.33
C ASP A 168 -21.56 -15.39 -8.96
N ASN A 169 -21.05 -14.15 -8.87
CA ASN A 169 -20.52 -13.49 -7.68
C ASN A 169 -19.46 -14.32 -6.96
N ASP A 170 -18.62 -15.02 -7.72
CA ASP A 170 -17.51 -15.77 -7.14
C ASP A 170 -16.19 -14.98 -7.11
N TYR A 171 -16.06 -13.94 -7.93
CA TYR A 171 -14.95 -12.96 -7.94
C TYR A 171 -13.57 -13.59 -8.21
N ASP A 172 -13.49 -14.64 -9.01
CA ASP A 172 -12.24 -15.27 -9.39
C ASP A 172 -11.70 -14.89 -10.77
N ASP A 173 -12.49 -14.21 -11.61
CA ASP A 173 -12.08 -13.73 -12.93
C ASP A 173 -10.70 -13.08 -12.93
N MET A 174 -10.42 -12.23 -11.93
CA MET A 174 -9.09 -11.68 -11.70
C MET A 174 -8.85 -11.36 -10.23
N ILE A 175 -7.81 -11.96 -9.62
CA ILE A 175 -7.43 -11.71 -8.22
C ILE A 175 -6.11 -10.95 -8.13
N ILE A 176 -6.16 -9.82 -7.43
CA ILE A 176 -5.02 -8.94 -7.18
C ILE A 176 -4.70 -8.91 -5.69
N ARG A 177 -3.40 -8.97 -5.38
CA ARG A 177 -2.85 -8.65 -4.07
C ARG A 177 -2.24 -7.27 -4.10
N ALA A 178 -2.59 -6.44 -3.12
CA ALA A 178 -1.99 -5.14 -2.88
C ALA A 178 -1.20 -5.16 -1.56
N VAL A 179 0.03 -4.67 -1.60
CA VAL A 179 0.90 -4.50 -0.43
C VAL A 179 1.20 -3.02 -0.25
N VAL A 180 0.72 -2.45 0.85
CA VAL A 180 0.88 -1.04 1.24
C VAL A 180 2.18 -0.87 2.02
N THR A 181 3.00 0.06 1.60
CA THR A 181 4.20 0.50 2.29
C THR A 181 4.20 2.01 2.45
N SER A 182 4.84 2.50 3.51
CA SER A 182 4.95 3.94 3.73
C SER A 182 5.93 4.54 2.73
N PRO A 183 5.64 5.73 2.17
CA PRO A 183 6.63 6.49 1.43
C PRO A 183 7.74 6.83 2.41
N VAL A 184 8.98 6.60 2.01
CA VAL A 184 10.13 7.01 2.82
C VAL A 184 10.03 8.53 3.02
N PRO A 185 10.08 9.06 4.26
CA PRO A 185 9.97 10.50 4.48
C PRO A 185 11.17 11.24 3.87
N GLU A 186 10.98 11.77 2.67
CA GLU A 186 12.04 12.52 2.00
C GLU A 186 12.22 13.94 2.60
N PRO A 187 11.22 14.70 3.09
CA PRO A 187 11.51 16.07 3.56
C PRO A 187 12.34 16.15 4.86
N GLN A 188 12.06 15.27 5.82
CA GLN A 188 12.72 15.32 7.13
C GLN A 188 14.17 14.81 7.06
N THR A 189 14.43 13.82 6.22
CA THR A 189 15.78 13.29 5.98
C THR A 189 16.69 14.38 5.42
N TRP A 190 16.17 15.21 4.52
CA TRP A 190 16.93 16.31 3.92
C TRP A 190 17.15 17.44 4.92
N ALA A 191 16.16 17.75 5.77
CA ALA A 191 16.31 18.72 6.85
C ALA A 191 17.36 18.27 7.89
N LEU A 192 17.35 16.99 8.29
CA LEU A 192 18.35 16.40 9.19
C LEU A 192 19.75 16.40 8.58
N MET A 193 19.86 16.04 7.30
CA MET A 193 21.11 16.09 6.56
C MET A 193 21.66 17.52 6.45
N MET A 194 20.81 18.49 6.09
CA MET A 194 21.20 19.90 6.03
C MET A 194 21.56 20.47 7.41
N ALA A 195 20.80 20.11 8.46
CA ALA A 195 21.13 20.48 9.83
C ALA A 195 22.48 19.87 10.25
N GLY A 196 22.72 18.58 9.95
CA GLY A 196 23.99 17.90 10.21
C GLY A 196 25.18 18.59 9.54
N PHE A 197 25.06 18.91 8.25
CA PHE A 197 26.10 19.66 7.53
C PHE A 197 26.27 21.09 8.06
N GLY A 198 25.17 21.77 8.41
CA GLY A 198 25.19 23.10 9.03
C GLY A 198 25.94 23.11 10.36
N PHE A 199 25.71 22.10 11.20
CA PHE A 199 26.40 21.95 12.49
C PHE A 199 27.90 21.68 12.31
N ILE A 200 28.29 20.74 11.44
CA ILE A 200 29.70 20.42 11.18
C ILE A 200 30.43 21.65 10.61
N GLY A 201 29.84 22.31 9.60
CA GLY A 201 30.40 23.52 9.01
C GLY A 201 30.51 24.67 10.01
N GLY A 202 29.51 24.85 10.87
CA GLY A 202 29.52 25.82 11.96
C GLY A 202 30.63 25.56 12.98
N ALA A 203 30.81 24.31 13.40
CA ALA A 203 31.85 23.90 14.33
C ALA A 203 33.27 24.11 13.76
N MET A 204 33.50 23.76 12.49
CA MET A 204 34.78 24.00 11.81
C MET A 204 35.10 25.48 11.66
N ARG A 205 34.09 26.32 11.41
CA ARG A 205 34.28 27.78 11.33
C ARG A 205 34.60 28.38 12.70
N ALA A 206 33.91 27.92 13.74
CA ALA A 206 34.16 28.37 15.12
C ALA A 206 35.55 27.97 15.62
N SER A 207 36.04 26.76 15.29
CA SER A 207 37.38 26.31 15.68
C SER A 207 38.49 27.12 15.01
N ARG A 208 38.38 27.40 13.70
CA ARG A 208 39.36 28.23 12.98
C ARG A 208 39.49 29.64 13.56
N ARG A 209 38.38 30.27 13.95
CA ARG A 209 38.39 31.60 14.59
C ARG A 209 39.11 31.60 15.94
N ARG A 210 38.98 30.52 16.72
CA ARG A 210 39.69 30.37 18.01
C ARG A 210 41.19 30.15 17.81
N SER A 211 41.60 29.43 16.77
CA SER A 211 43.02 29.19 16.48
C SER A 211 43.75 30.44 15.95
N GLN A 212 43.04 31.37 15.29
CA GLN A 212 43.62 32.64 14.82
C GLN A 212 43.65 33.73 15.90
N ALA A 213 42.87 33.59 16.98
CA ALA A 213 42.86 34.51 18.11
C ALA A 213 43.98 34.21 19.14
N LYS A 214 45.15 33.75 18.69
CA LYS A 214 46.35 33.68 19.54
C LYS A 214 47.03 35.07 19.49
N PRO A 215 47.01 35.86 20.57
CA PRO A 215 47.58 37.20 20.56
C PRO A 215 49.11 37.13 20.49
N LEU A 216 49.65 37.98 19.63
CA LEU A 216 51.03 38.43 19.65
C LEU A 216 51.26 39.24 20.94
N HIS A 217 51.98 38.67 21.89
CA HIS A 217 52.79 39.39 22.89
C HIS A 217 54.05 38.52 23.07
N ALA A 218 55.21 38.98 22.59
CA ALA A 218 56.14 39.92 23.24
C ALA A 218 57.08 39.17 24.18
#